data_AF-A0A940A5P5-F1
#
_entry.id   AF-A0A940A5P5-F1
#
_cell.length_a   1.000
_cell.length_b   1.000
_cell.length_c   1.000
_cell.angle_alpha   90.00
_cell.angle_beta   90.00
_cell.angle_gamma   90.00
#
_symmetry.space_group_name_H-M   'P 1'
#
loop_
_entity.id
_entity.type
_entity.pdbx_description
1 polymer ?
#
loop_
_entity_poly.entity_id
_entity_poly.type
_entity_poly.pdbx_seq_one_letter_code
_entity_poly.pdbx_strand_id
1 'polypeptide(L)'
;MKKIFAIIFAILFAMPARAESLINDTEVEAVLSELVTPLAIAAKISPTRMHIYLVDDDGFNAFVIGGEDIYIYTGLLKRVTTPNALRAVVAHELGHTLGGHMAQLSAQMETEMRRAMIIQALGVGLMVLGGNPSLGAGVMAGATGIARQSLMSFSRDEERVADDLGFNLMMDAGYNPNGFIEIFTQMNEMTSPIESRVNKNSINHPVTAERLKNVREKLADKKIKDKKFKNDDAAMIEKYNLVRAKLVGYLDDYTRIKTLYPYSDKSDAAIYARAIANMRGGNLAGAATGTRTLIARQPKNPYFYELLGDIEYQFGHYDDSISAYEHAINLRKNSPQIETALALVLSERGTDADRAHAIELCRHTILVEPKPLAYWVLARAFGDEDGRADWAMAEFYTMQKQPQKAKEYARRAKTKLPHDAPEYIKSDDILNQKK
;
A
#
# COMPACT_ATOMS: atom_id res chain seq x y z
N MET A 1 -1.12 -30.77 -5.54
CA MET A 1 -0.61 -29.59 -6.26
C MET A 1 -1.64 -28.46 -6.38
N LYS A 2 -2.83 -28.64 -7.01
CA LYS A 2 -3.91 -27.60 -7.00
C LYS A 2 -4.39 -27.17 -5.60
N LYS A 3 -4.29 -28.05 -4.59
CA LYS A 3 -4.70 -27.78 -3.20
C LYS A 3 -3.68 -26.98 -2.37
N ILE A 4 -2.40 -26.91 -2.78
CA ILE A 4 -1.35 -26.17 -2.07
C ILE A 4 -1.34 -24.70 -2.53
N PHE A 5 -1.61 -24.45 -3.82
CA PHE A 5 -1.82 -23.12 -4.38
C PHE A 5 -3.03 -22.40 -3.75
N ALA A 6 -4.09 -23.15 -3.45
CA ALA A 6 -5.23 -22.63 -2.72
C ALA A 6 -4.89 -22.27 -1.26
N ILE A 7 -3.83 -22.79 -0.65
CA ILE A 7 -3.48 -22.51 0.75
C ILE A 7 -2.68 -21.21 0.88
N ILE A 8 -1.78 -20.91 -0.06
CA ILE A 8 -1.10 -19.60 -0.11
C ILE A 8 -2.11 -18.48 -0.43
N PHE A 9 -3.15 -18.79 -1.24
CA PHE A 9 -4.23 -17.85 -1.54
C PHE A 9 -5.35 -17.81 -0.48
N ALA A 10 -5.60 -18.90 0.27
CA ALA A 10 -6.68 -18.96 1.27
C ALA A 10 -6.25 -18.58 2.69
N ILE A 11 -4.95 -18.59 3.02
CA ILE A 11 -4.47 -18.06 4.31
C ILE A 11 -4.65 -16.52 4.38
N LEU A 12 -4.84 -15.85 3.24
CA LEU A 12 -5.23 -14.44 3.14
C LEU A 12 -6.71 -14.15 3.45
N PHE A 13 -7.61 -15.15 3.50
CA PHE A 13 -9.06 -14.90 3.51
C PHE A 13 -9.86 -15.43 4.72
N ALA A 14 -9.19 -15.83 5.81
CA ALA A 14 -9.87 -16.05 7.09
C ALA A 14 -9.75 -14.80 7.99
N MET A 15 -10.33 -13.67 7.56
CA MET A 15 -10.54 -12.51 8.42
C MET A 15 -12.03 -12.23 8.62
N PRO A 16 -12.48 -12.02 9.88
CA PRO A 16 -13.79 -11.44 10.13
C PRO A 16 -13.71 -9.93 9.89
N ALA A 17 -14.64 -9.41 9.08
CA ALA A 17 -14.78 -8.00 8.69
C ALA A 17 -13.58 -7.42 7.91
N ARG A 18 -13.87 -6.62 6.87
CA ARG A 18 -12.88 -5.90 6.05
C ARG A 18 -12.01 -4.99 6.93
N ALA A 19 -10.88 -5.50 7.40
CA ALA A 19 -9.73 -4.68 7.69
C ALA A 19 -9.16 -4.26 6.32
N GLU A 20 -9.06 -2.97 6.05
CA GLU A 20 -8.34 -2.46 4.88
C GLU A 20 -6.93 -3.07 4.88
N SER A 21 -6.59 -3.86 3.85
CA SER A 21 -5.27 -4.50 3.76
C SER A 21 -4.27 -3.52 3.17
N LEU A 22 -3.15 -3.35 3.87
CA LEU A 22 -2.03 -2.59 3.33
C LEU A 22 -1.28 -3.43 2.29
N ILE A 23 -1.01 -2.83 1.13
CA ILE A 23 -0.14 -3.40 0.10
C ILE A 23 1.27 -2.91 0.35
N ASN A 24 2.25 -3.81 0.23
CA ASN A 24 3.66 -3.44 0.18
C ASN A 24 4.19 -3.75 -1.22
N ASP A 25 4.79 -2.77 -1.88
CA ASP A 25 5.36 -2.93 -3.22
C ASP A 25 6.55 -1.99 -3.42
N THR A 26 7.73 -2.59 -3.68
CA THR A 26 9.00 -1.87 -3.81
C THR A 26 8.96 -0.76 -4.86
N GLU A 27 8.31 -1.01 -6.00
CA GLU A 27 8.25 -0.06 -7.10
C GLU A 27 7.31 1.09 -6.78
N VAL A 28 6.09 0.75 -6.37
CA VAL A 28 5.05 1.74 -6.12
C VAL A 28 5.49 2.67 -5.01
N GLU A 29 5.96 2.15 -3.88
CA GLU A 29 6.44 2.97 -2.76
C GLU A 29 7.63 3.84 -3.15
N ALA A 30 8.59 3.31 -3.92
CA ALA A 30 9.76 4.07 -4.34
C ALA A 30 9.41 5.23 -5.28
N VAL A 31 8.55 4.99 -6.27
CA VAL A 31 8.12 6.02 -7.22
C VAL A 31 7.27 7.07 -6.52
N LEU A 32 6.37 6.66 -5.63
CA LEU A 32 5.57 7.59 -4.84
C LEU A 32 6.44 8.42 -3.90
N SER A 33 7.43 7.80 -3.24
CA SER A 33 8.38 8.50 -2.37
C SER A 33 9.19 9.54 -3.14
N GLU A 34 9.70 9.19 -4.33
CA GLU A 34 10.38 10.13 -5.23
C GLU A 34 9.46 11.32 -5.61
N LEU A 35 8.18 11.04 -5.86
CA LEU A 35 7.19 12.03 -6.22
C LEU A 35 6.85 12.98 -5.05
N VAL A 36 6.68 12.47 -3.84
CA VAL A 36 6.20 13.32 -2.73
C VAL A 36 7.33 13.93 -1.87
N THR A 37 8.56 13.41 -1.95
CA THR A 37 9.71 13.91 -1.18
C THR A 37 9.93 15.43 -1.28
N PRO A 38 9.85 16.07 -2.46
CA PRO A 38 10.00 17.52 -2.53
C PRO A 38 8.92 18.30 -1.77
N LEU A 39 7.70 17.77 -1.67
CA LEU A 39 6.63 18.37 -0.86
C LEU A 39 6.92 18.23 0.62
N ALA A 40 7.39 17.07 1.08
CA ALA A 40 7.78 16.86 2.47
C ALA A 40 8.89 17.83 2.90
N ILE A 41 9.92 18.00 2.07
CA ILE A 41 10.99 18.98 2.32
C ILE A 41 10.42 20.40 2.44
N ALA A 42 9.53 20.80 1.52
CA ALA A 42 8.88 22.11 1.57
C ALA A 42 7.98 22.27 2.82
N ALA A 43 7.35 21.18 3.28
CA ALA A 43 6.54 21.12 4.49
C ALA A 43 7.39 21.01 5.78
N LYS A 44 8.73 20.97 5.66
CA LYS A 44 9.68 20.79 6.76
C LYS A 44 9.54 19.44 7.49
N ILE A 45 9.04 18.43 6.78
CA ILE A 45 9.00 17.04 7.22
C ILE A 45 10.30 16.37 6.74
N SER A 46 10.97 15.62 7.63
CA SER A 46 12.16 14.87 7.22
C SER A 46 11.75 13.80 6.20
N PRO A 47 12.41 13.69 5.03
CA PRO A 47 12.11 12.64 4.06
C PRO A 47 12.21 11.23 4.64
N THR A 48 13.09 11.03 5.64
CA THR A 48 13.26 9.73 6.32
C THR A 48 12.15 9.39 7.29
N ARG A 49 11.31 10.36 7.67
CA ARG A 49 10.16 10.18 8.55
C ARG A 49 8.86 10.08 7.78
N MET A 50 8.87 10.46 6.50
CA MET A 50 7.70 10.35 5.64
C MET A 50 7.56 8.90 5.17
N HIS A 51 6.45 8.27 5.51
CA HIS A 51 6.13 6.91 5.11
C HIS A 51 4.90 6.91 4.20
N ILE A 52 4.89 6.03 3.21
CA ILE A 52 3.79 5.89 2.26
C ILE A 52 3.20 4.51 2.44
N TYR A 53 1.89 4.46 2.63
CA TYR A 53 1.14 3.24 2.80
C TYR A 53 0.09 3.12 1.70
N LEU A 54 0.10 1.99 1.01
CA LEU A 54 -0.91 1.69 -0.01
C LEU A 54 -2.06 0.96 0.65
N VAL A 55 -3.27 1.48 0.46
CA VAL A 55 -4.50 0.87 0.95
C VAL A 55 -5.17 0.14 -0.22
N ASP A 56 -5.35 -1.18 -0.08
CA ASP A 56 -6.08 -1.98 -1.07
C ASP A 56 -7.59 -1.69 -1.02
N ASP A 57 -7.97 -0.61 -1.67
CA ASP A 57 -9.36 -0.19 -1.77
C ASP A 57 -9.59 0.56 -3.09
N ASP A 58 -10.68 0.20 -3.78
CA ASP A 58 -11.06 0.75 -5.09
C ASP A 58 -11.60 2.19 -5.02
N GLY A 59 -11.77 2.75 -3.83
CA GLY A 59 -12.19 4.11 -3.55
C GLY A 59 -11.18 5.17 -4.02
N PHE A 60 -11.67 6.40 -4.15
CA PHE A 60 -10.86 7.54 -4.54
C PHE A 60 -10.50 8.34 -3.29
N ASN A 61 -9.42 7.96 -2.62
CA ASN A 61 -9.04 8.56 -1.35
C ASN A 61 -7.53 8.56 -1.09
N ALA A 62 -7.08 9.54 -0.32
CA ALA A 62 -5.78 9.60 0.33
C ALA A 62 -5.95 10.39 1.63
N PHE A 63 -5.05 10.18 2.60
CA PHE A 63 -5.04 10.97 3.83
C PHE A 63 -3.66 10.92 4.51
N VAL A 64 -3.42 11.85 5.43
CA VAL A 64 -2.18 11.91 6.23
C VAL A 64 -2.50 11.74 7.71
N ILE A 65 -1.79 10.83 8.39
CA ILE A 65 -1.83 10.64 9.85
C ILE A 65 -0.49 11.07 10.46
N GLY A 66 -0.55 11.72 11.63
CA GLY A 66 0.66 12.11 12.37
C GLY A 66 1.54 13.16 11.68
N GLY A 67 1.11 13.64 10.50
CA GLY A 67 1.83 14.56 9.65
C GLY A 67 2.94 13.95 8.79
N GLU A 68 3.18 12.64 8.90
CA GLU A 68 4.31 11.97 8.24
C GLU A 68 3.90 10.66 7.53
N ASP A 69 2.80 10.02 7.96
CA ASP A 69 2.28 8.80 7.36
C ASP A 69 1.22 9.12 6.31
N ILE A 70 1.54 8.92 5.03
CA ILE A 70 0.66 9.20 3.89
C ILE A 70 0.01 7.88 3.45
N TYR A 71 -1.31 7.81 3.52
CA TYR A 71 -2.10 6.68 3.04
C TYR A 71 -2.72 7.02 1.69
N ILE A 72 -2.54 6.14 0.71
CA ILE A 72 -3.07 6.35 -0.65
C ILE A 72 -3.81 5.10 -1.10
N TYR A 73 -5.04 5.28 -1.56
CA TYR A 73 -5.88 4.16 -1.99
C TYR A 73 -5.46 3.75 -3.41
N THR A 74 -5.41 2.45 -3.66
CA THR A 74 -5.07 1.93 -4.99
C THR A 74 -6.06 2.40 -6.05
N GLY A 75 -7.33 2.57 -5.68
CA GLY A 75 -8.35 3.18 -6.53
C GLY A 75 -8.04 4.61 -6.96
N LEU A 76 -7.42 5.43 -6.09
CA LEU A 76 -6.97 6.77 -6.46
C LEU A 76 -5.83 6.69 -7.49
N LEU A 77 -4.78 5.90 -7.21
CA LEU A 77 -3.63 5.78 -8.09
C LEU A 77 -3.99 5.26 -9.48
N LYS A 78 -4.92 4.30 -9.59
CA LYS A 78 -5.39 3.80 -10.89
C LYS A 78 -6.08 4.89 -11.73
N ARG A 79 -6.72 5.88 -11.10
CA ARG A 79 -7.53 6.91 -11.77
C ARG A 79 -6.79 8.22 -12.00
N VAL A 80 -5.88 8.61 -11.12
CA VAL A 80 -5.08 9.83 -11.29
C VAL A 80 -4.07 9.62 -12.42
N THR A 81 -4.17 10.41 -13.49
CA THR A 81 -3.45 10.11 -14.74
C THR A 81 -2.09 10.79 -14.87
N THR A 82 -1.78 11.80 -14.05
CA THR A 82 -0.53 12.55 -14.12
C THR A 82 0.18 12.56 -12.76
N PRO A 83 1.54 12.54 -12.74
CA PRO A 83 2.27 12.65 -11.49
C PRO A 83 2.00 13.99 -10.79
N ASN A 84 1.87 15.09 -11.54
CA ASN A 84 1.54 16.41 -11.01
C ASN A 84 0.16 16.48 -10.32
N ALA A 85 -0.86 15.80 -10.86
CA ALA A 85 -2.17 15.71 -10.20
C ALA A 85 -2.08 14.93 -8.88
N LEU A 86 -1.32 13.84 -8.84
CA LEU A 86 -1.08 13.11 -7.59
C LEU A 86 -0.31 13.96 -6.58
N ARG A 87 0.67 14.74 -7.06
CA ARG A 87 1.41 15.70 -6.23
C ARG A 87 0.46 16.73 -5.61
N ALA A 88 -0.55 17.19 -6.34
CA ALA A 88 -1.58 18.08 -5.83
C ALA A 88 -2.47 17.41 -4.76
N VAL A 89 -2.85 16.14 -4.94
CA VAL A 89 -3.56 15.37 -3.90
C VAL A 89 -2.74 15.34 -2.61
N VAL A 90 -1.48 14.92 -2.68
CA VAL A 90 -0.64 14.84 -1.48
C VAL A 90 -0.38 16.22 -0.87
N ALA A 91 -0.21 17.26 -1.70
CA ALA A 91 -0.06 18.61 -1.20
C ALA A 91 -1.32 19.11 -0.47
N HIS A 92 -2.51 18.74 -0.93
CA HIS A 92 -3.78 19.02 -0.25
C HIS A 92 -3.86 18.30 1.11
N GLU A 93 -3.50 17.01 1.19
CA GLU A 93 -3.47 16.27 2.46
C GLU A 93 -2.45 16.84 3.47
N LEU A 94 -1.27 17.24 2.99
CA LEU A 94 -0.31 17.98 3.80
C LEU A 94 -0.84 19.37 4.18
N GLY A 95 -1.67 19.98 3.34
CA GLY A 95 -2.41 21.21 3.64
C GLY A 95 -3.33 21.06 4.85
N HIS A 96 -4.07 19.94 4.97
CA HIS A 96 -4.84 19.64 6.19
C HIS A 96 -3.97 19.49 7.43
N THR A 97 -2.79 18.90 7.28
CA THR A 97 -1.81 18.75 8.37
C THR A 97 -1.27 20.12 8.80
N LEU A 98 -0.81 20.94 7.85
CA LEU A 98 -0.27 22.27 8.09
C LEU A 98 -1.32 23.25 8.64
N GLY A 99 -2.58 23.08 8.24
CA GLY A 99 -3.72 23.86 8.74
C GLY A 99 -4.16 23.48 10.14
N GLY A 100 -3.61 22.41 10.73
CA GLY A 100 -3.97 21.94 12.07
C GLY A 100 -5.31 21.22 12.16
N HIS A 101 -5.97 20.96 11.03
CA HIS A 101 -7.27 20.27 10.98
C HIS A 101 -7.15 18.83 11.51
N MET A 102 -5.99 18.19 11.37
CA MET A 102 -5.75 16.83 11.89
C MET A 102 -5.62 16.79 13.42
N ALA A 103 -5.12 17.85 14.06
CA ALA A 103 -5.11 17.94 15.53
C ALA A 103 -6.53 18.14 16.06
N GLN A 104 -7.34 18.95 15.36
CA GLN A 104 -8.77 19.08 15.65
C GLN A 104 -9.53 17.77 15.40
N LEU A 105 -9.19 17.04 14.35
CA LEU A 105 -9.76 15.73 14.06
C LEU A 105 -9.40 14.72 15.14
N SER A 106 -8.17 14.69 15.66
CA SER A 106 -7.79 13.80 16.76
C SER A 106 -8.57 14.09 18.06
N ALA A 107 -8.81 15.37 18.37
CA ALA A 107 -9.64 15.79 19.51
C ALA A 107 -11.13 15.48 19.30
N GLN A 108 -11.62 15.60 18.06
CA GLN A 108 -12.98 15.19 17.67
C GLN A 108 -13.12 13.66 17.67
N MET A 109 -12.11 12.91 17.25
CA MET A 109 -12.05 11.45 17.30
C MET A 109 -12.10 10.95 18.74
N GLU A 110 -11.38 11.57 19.68
CA GLU A 110 -11.47 11.23 21.10
C GLU A 110 -12.91 11.44 21.63
N THR A 111 -13.52 12.56 21.26
CA THR A 111 -14.87 12.93 21.66
C THR A 111 -15.94 12.02 21.05
N GLU A 112 -15.83 11.70 19.77
CA GLU A 112 -16.78 10.87 19.03
C GLU A 112 -16.54 9.38 19.29
N MET A 113 -15.32 8.91 19.56
CA MET A 113 -15.09 7.58 20.13
C MET A 113 -15.75 7.46 21.50
N ARG A 114 -15.66 8.48 22.35
CA ARG A 114 -16.35 8.49 23.64
C ARG A 114 -17.87 8.43 23.48
N ARG A 115 -18.44 9.12 22.49
CA ARG A 115 -19.87 8.99 22.12
C ARG A 115 -20.21 7.62 21.53
N ALA A 116 -19.36 7.06 20.67
CA ALA A 116 -19.53 5.73 20.11
C ALA A 116 -19.47 4.65 21.20
N MET A 117 -18.64 4.82 22.23
CA MET A 117 -18.64 3.97 23.43
C MET A 117 -19.95 4.09 24.22
N ILE A 118 -20.52 5.29 24.36
CA ILE A 118 -21.83 5.50 25.00
C ILE A 118 -22.94 4.85 24.17
N ILE A 119 -22.91 4.97 22.84
CA ILE A 119 -23.88 4.34 21.92
C ILE A 119 -23.71 2.81 21.92
N GLN A 120 -22.48 2.29 21.97
CA GLN A 120 -22.23 0.87 22.18
C GLN A 120 -22.79 0.39 23.52
N ALA A 121 -22.59 1.13 24.61
CA ALA A 121 -23.14 0.80 25.93
C ALA A 121 -24.69 0.77 25.91
N LEU A 122 -25.32 1.71 25.20
CA LEU A 122 -26.77 1.72 24.99
C LEU A 122 -27.25 0.56 24.10
N GLY A 123 -26.49 0.21 23.05
CA GLY A 123 -26.76 -0.93 22.17
C GLY A 123 -26.67 -2.27 22.91
N VAL A 124 -25.68 -2.43 23.80
CA VAL A 124 -25.59 -3.56 24.73
C VAL A 124 -26.80 -3.57 25.69
N GLY A 125 -27.22 -2.41 26.20
CA GLY A 125 -28.44 -2.29 27.01
C GLY A 125 -29.70 -2.75 26.26
N LEU A 126 -29.84 -2.40 24.98
CA LEU A 126 -30.96 -2.84 24.13
C LEU A 126 -30.91 -4.33 23.79
N MET A 127 -29.72 -4.93 23.70
CA MET A 127 -29.55 -6.39 23.54
C MET A 127 -30.03 -7.15 24.78
N VAL A 128 -29.73 -6.62 25.97
CA VAL A 128 -30.10 -7.20 27.26
C VAL A 128 -31.60 -7.00 27.56
N LEU A 129 -32.18 -5.86 27.18
CA LEU A 129 -33.59 -5.53 27.46
C LEU A 129 -34.57 -5.97 26.36
N GLY A 130 -34.13 -6.07 25.10
CA GLY A 130 -34.99 -6.27 23.93
C GLY A 130 -34.97 -7.67 23.31
N GLY A 131 -34.08 -8.57 23.76
CA GLY A 131 -34.05 -9.98 23.36
C GLY A 131 -33.78 -10.29 21.89
N ASN A 132 -33.45 -9.30 21.05
CA ASN A 132 -33.20 -9.47 19.62
C ASN A 132 -31.75 -9.09 19.25
N PRO A 133 -30.85 -10.07 19.07
CA PRO A 133 -29.44 -9.85 18.76
C PRO A 133 -29.20 -9.06 17.46
N SER A 134 -30.12 -9.18 16.50
CA SER A 134 -30.00 -8.57 15.17
C SER A 134 -30.22 -7.06 15.18
N LEU A 135 -31.05 -6.55 16.10
CA LEU A 135 -31.29 -5.11 16.25
C LEU A 135 -30.08 -4.40 16.86
N GLY A 136 -29.43 -4.99 17.88
CA GLY A 136 -28.21 -4.43 18.46
C GLY A 136 -27.03 -4.44 17.49
N ALA A 137 -26.88 -5.51 16.69
CA ALA A 137 -25.86 -5.58 15.64
C ALA A 137 -26.05 -4.52 14.54
N GLY A 138 -27.29 -4.29 14.09
CA GLY A 138 -27.60 -3.26 13.09
C GLY A 138 -27.30 -1.83 13.56
N VAL A 139 -27.61 -1.52 14.82
CA VAL A 139 -27.30 -0.21 15.44
C VAL A 139 -25.79 0.00 15.57
N MET A 140 -25.02 -1.03 15.96
CA MET A 140 -23.56 -0.94 16.05
C MET A 140 -22.87 -0.79 14.69
N ALA A 141 -23.33 -1.53 13.67
CA ALA A 141 -22.81 -1.41 12.31
C ALA A 141 -23.15 -0.03 11.68
N GLY A 142 -24.38 0.47 11.90
CA GLY A 142 -24.78 1.81 11.47
C GLY A 142 -23.98 2.91 12.16
N ALA A 143 -23.76 2.80 13.47
CA ALA A 143 -23.01 3.78 14.25
C ALA A 143 -21.53 3.87 13.83
N THR A 144 -20.89 2.74 13.53
CA THR A 144 -19.48 2.72 13.07
C THR A 144 -19.32 3.27 11.65
N GLY A 145 -20.27 3.00 10.75
CA GLY A 145 -20.27 3.57 9.39
C GLY A 145 -20.50 5.09 9.38
N ILE A 146 -21.46 5.59 10.18
CA ILE A 146 -21.73 7.03 10.30
C ILE A 146 -20.56 7.75 10.99
N ALA A 147 -19.97 7.16 12.03
CA ALA A 147 -18.81 7.74 12.70
C ALA A 147 -17.59 7.85 11.77
N ARG A 148 -17.29 6.83 10.96
CA ARG A 148 -16.22 6.89 9.95
C ARG A 148 -16.44 7.99 8.92
N GLN A 149 -17.66 8.12 8.39
CA GLN A 149 -17.97 9.15 7.40
C GLN A 149 -17.92 10.57 8.01
N SER A 150 -18.45 10.73 9.23
CA SER A 150 -18.48 12.01 9.93
C SER A 150 -17.11 12.49 10.40
N LEU A 151 -16.17 11.56 10.64
CA LEU A 151 -14.78 11.87 10.96
C LEU A 151 -13.94 12.21 9.72
N MET A 152 -14.45 12.01 8.51
CA MET A 152 -13.73 12.33 7.26
C MET A 152 -14.39 13.46 6.46
N SER A 153 -15.40 14.13 7.02
CA SER A 153 -16.06 15.27 6.36
C SER A 153 -15.50 16.59 6.89
N PHE A 154 -14.66 17.24 6.08
CA PHE A 154 -14.17 18.59 6.36
C PHE A 154 -15.20 19.66 5.94
N SER A 155 -15.24 20.76 6.67
CA SER A 155 -16.00 21.95 6.33
C SER A 155 -15.45 22.61 5.07
N ARG A 156 -16.28 23.44 4.41
CA ARG A 156 -15.87 24.17 3.21
C ARG A 156 -14.67 25.09 3.46
N ASP A 157 -14.57 25.67 4.65
CA ASP A 157 -13.45 26.53 5.03
C ASP A 157 -12.17 25.72 5.24
N GLU A 158 -12.26 24.54 5.85
CA GLU A 158 -11.12 23.63 6.00
C GLU A 158 -10.57 23.16 4.64
N GLU A 159 -11.45 22.80 3.71
CA GLU A 159 -11.08 22.45 2.33
C GLU A 159 -10.40 23.61 1.60
N ARG A 160 -10.92 24.83 1.75
CA ARG A 160 -10.33 26.02 1.15
C ARG A 160 -8.94 26.31 1.73
N VAL A 161 -8.78 26.18 3.05
CA VAL A 161 -7.49 26.35 3.72
C VAL A 161 -6.49 25.26 3.28
N ALA A 162 -6.93 24.01 3.18
CA ALA A 162 -6.10 22.91 2.70
C ALA A 162 -5.66 23.10 1.24
N ASP A 163 -6.57 23.53 0.35
CA ASP A 163 -6.24 23.92 -1.02
C ASP A 163 -5.24 25.07 -1.05
N ASP A 164 -5.42 26.10 -0.23
CA ASP A 164 -4.54 27.26 -0.21
C ASP A 164 -3.13 26.91 0.25
N LEU A 165 -3.01 26.14 1.34
CA LEU A 165 -1.76 25.66 1.88
C LEU A 165 -1.07 24.67 0.94
N GLY A 166 -1.81 23.70 0.39
CA GLY A 166 -1.29 22.73 -0.57
C GLY A 166 -0.82 23.38 -1.87
N PHE A 167 -1.56 24.36 -2.39
CA PHE A 167 -1.15 25.15 -3.55
C PHE A 167 0.18 25.86 -3.30
N ASN A 168 0.32 26.52 -2.15
CA ASN A 168 1.56 27.20 -1.76
C ASN A 168 2.70 26.19 -1.58
N LEU A 169 2.41 25.04 -0.98
CA LEU A 169 3.39 23.98 -0.77
C LEU A 169 3.95 23.44 -2.10
N MET A 170 3.12 23.26 -3.13
CA MET A 170 3.60 22.91 -4.47
C MET A 170 4.51 24.02 -5.04
N MET A 171 4.14 25.28 -4.87
CA MET A 171 4.96 26.40 -5.32
C MET A 171 6.31 26.50 -4.61
N ASP A 172 6.34 26.18 -3.32
CA ASP A 172 7.55 26.19 -2.48
C ASP A 172 8.46 25.00 -2.81
N ALA A 173 7.87 23.83 -3.10
CA ALA A 173 8.59 22.68 -3.66
C ALA A 173 9.06 22.92 -5.12
N GLY A 174 8.61 24.00 -5.75
CA GLY A 174 8.98 24.40 -7.11
C GLY A 174 8.21 23.68 -8.21
N TYR A 175 7.10 23.02 -7.90
CA TYR A 175 6.24 22.31 -8.85
C TYR A 175 5.04 23.16 -9.28
N ASN A 176 4.49 22.85 -10.45
CA ASN A 176 3.40 23.60 -11.06
C ASN A 176 2.05 23.32 -10.35
N PRO A 177 1.44 24.32 -9.68
CA PRO A 177 0.17 24.12 -8.97
C PRO A 177 -1.03 23.83 -9.88
N ASN A 178 -0.85 23.85 -11.22
CA ASN A 178 -1.85 23.39 -12.18
C ASN A 178 -2.31 21.94 -11.93
N GLY A 179 -1.54 21.14 -11.17
CA GLY A 179 -1.97 19.81 -10.71
C GLY A 179 -3.32 19.83 -9.97
N PHE A 180 -3.65 20.92 -9.27
CA PHE A 180 -4.99 21.09 -8.66
C PHE A 180 -6.11 21.19 -9.70
N ILE A 181 -5.86 21.83 -10.84
CA ILE A 181 -6.83 21.88 -11.94
C ILE A 181 -6.96 20.49 -12.58
N GLU A 182 -5.83 19.79 -12.79
CA GLU A 182 -5.82 18.44 -13.36
C GLU A 182 -6.64 17.47 -12.51
N ILE A 183 -6.42 17.43 -11.20
CA ILE A 183 -7.16 16.54 -10.30
C ILE A 183 -8.64 16.94 -10.20
N PHE A 184 -8.97 18.23 -10.10
CA PHE A 184 -10.36 18.67 -10.05
C PHE A 184 -11.13 18.37 -11.33
N THR A 185 -10.50 18.47 -12.50
CA THR A 185 -11.09 18.05 -13.77
C THR A 185 -11.34 16.55 -13.76
N GLN A 186 -10.34 15.73 -13.38
CA GLN A 186 -10.48 14.28 -13.31
C GLN A 186 -11.60 13.84 -12.34
N MET A 187 -11.71 14.47 -11.16
CA MET A 187 -12.78 14.18 -10.21
C MET A 187 -14.17 14.55 -10.75
N ASN A 188 -14.29 15.68 -11.47
CA ASN A 188 -15.55 16.06 -12.10
C ASN A 188 -15.98 15.06 -13.18
N GLU A 189 -15.04 14.56 -13.98
CA GLU A 189 -15.30 13.54 -15.01
C GLU A 189 -15.84 12.23 -14.38
N MET A 190 -15.30 11.81 -13.23
CA MET A 190 -15.76 10.62 -12.49
C MET A 190 -17.18 10.78 -11.91
N THR A 191 -17.62 12.00 -11.65
CA THR A 191 -18.97 12.28 -11.12
C THR A 191 -20.05 12.41 -12.20
N SER A 192 -19.68 12.26 -13.48
CA SER A 192 -20.61 12.30 -14.62
C SER A 192 -21.69 11.19 -14.51
N PRO A 193 -22.96 11.44 -14.90
CA PRO A 193 -24.08 10.51 -14.71
C PRO A 193 -23.91 9.09 -15.27
N ILE A 194 -22.94 8.89 -16.17
CA ILE A 194 -22.60 7.59 -16.77
C ILE A 194 -21.72 6.74 -15.83
N GLU A 195 -20.85 7.37 -15.02
CA GLU A 195 -20.04 6.69 -13.98
C GLU A 195 -20.66 6.78 -12.57
N SER A 196 -21.62 7.69 -12.36
CA SER A 196 -22.25 7.96 -11.06
C SER A 196 -23.06 6.80 -10.45
N ARG A 197 -23.11 5.63 -11.09
CA ARG A 197 -23.71 4.42 -10.54
C ARG A 197 -22.80 3.69 -9.55
N VAL A 198 -21.51 4.06 -9.45
CA VAL A 198 -20.53 3.22 -8.74
C VAL A 198 -20.28 3.61 -7.27
N ASN A 199 -20.18 4.89 -6.87
CA ASN A 199 -20.21 5.24 -5.43
C ASN A 199 -20.11 6.77 -5.22
N LYS A 200 -21.23 7.44 -4.90
CA LYS A 200 -21.18 8.87 -4.49
C LYS A 200 -20.58 9.07 -3.09
N ASN A 201 -20.50 8.01 -2.29
CA ASN A 201 -20.06 8.07 -0.89
C ASN A 201 -18.57 7.76 -0.70
N SER A 202 -17.78 7.63 -1.78
CA SER A 202 -16.36 7.23 -1.72
C SER A 202 -15.38 8.35 -2.09
N ILE A 203 -15.85 9.60 -2.19
CA ILE A 203 -15.01 10.79 -2.36
C ILE A 203 -15.17 11.62 -1.08
N ASN A 204 -14.09 11.76 -0.32
CA ASN A 204 -14.13 12.49 0.96
C ASN A 204 -14.06 14.01 0.76
N HIS A 205 -13.31 14.46 -0.25
CA HIS A 205 -13.06 15.87 -0.56
C HIS A 205 -13.77 16.28 -1.86
N PRO A 206 -15.10 16.50 -1.88
CA PRO A 206 -15.81 16.82 -3.10
C PRO A 206 -15.35 18.15 -3.70
N VAL A 207 -15.16 18.17 -5.02
CA VAL A 207 -14.83 19.38 -5.76
C VAL A 207 -16.05 20.28 -5.84
N THR A 208 -15.90 21.54 -5.48
CA THR A 208 -16.93 22.57 -5.65
C THR A 208 -16.53 23.56 -6.74
N ALA A 209 -17.51 24.20 -7.38
CA ALA A 209 -17.25 25.27 -8.35
C ALA A 209 -16.43 26.42 -7.74
N GLU A 210 -16.60 26.67 -6.44
CA GLU A 210 -15.87 27.66 -5.66
C GLU A 210 -14.39 27.30 -5.53
N ARG A 211 -14.05 26.09 -5.09
CA ARG A 211 -12.65 25.61 -4.99
C ARG A 211 -11.93 25.70 -6.33
N LEU A 212 -12.57 25.23 -7.40
CA LEU A 212 -12.03 25.29 -8.75
C LEU A 212 -11.81 26.75 -9.22
N LYS A 213 -12.76 27.64 -8.92
CA LYS A 213 -12.64 29.06 -9.23
C LYS A 213 -11.45 29.69 -8.48
N ASN A 214 -11.30 29.42 -7.19
CA ASN A 214 -10.21 29.95 -6.37
C ASN A 214 -8.83 29.56 -6.92
N VAL A 215 -8.63 28.28 -7.28
CA VAL A 215 -7.38 27.82 -7.90
C VAL A 215 -7.13 28.50 -9.24
N ARG A 216 -8.16 28.66 -10.09
CA ARG A 216 -8.04 29.36 -11.37
C ARG A 216 -7.66 30.84 -11.20
N GLU A 217 -8.23 31.52 -10.22
CA GLU A 217 -7.90 32.92 -9.91
C GLU A 217 -6.44 33.05 -9.44
N LYS A 218 -5.96 32.14 -8.57
CA LYS A 218 -4.54 32.11 -8.16
C LYS A 218 -3.61 31.87 -9.34
N LEU A 219 -3.91 30.90 -10.20
CA LEU A 219 -3.14 30.64 -11.43
C LEU A 219 -3.22 31.80 -12.45
N ALA A 220 -4.24 32.66 -12.35
CA ALA A 220 -4.36 33.83 -13.21
C ALA A 220 -3.41 34.97 -12.82
N ASP A 221 -2.91 34.99 -11.57
CA ASP A 221 -1.95 35.98 -11.06
C ASP A 221 -0.69 36.00 -11.93
N LYS A 222 -0.31 37.21 -12.36
CA LYS A 222 0.84 37.43 -13.24
C LYS A 222 2.15 36.92 -12.64
N LYS A 223 2.36 37.08 -11.33
CA LYS A 223 3.58 36.61 -10.64
C LYS A 223 3.71 35.10 -10.68
N ILE A 224 2.58 34.38 -10.64
CA ILE A 224 2.55 32.92 -10.73
C ILE A 224 2.75 32.47 -12.17
N LYS A 225 2.09 33.12 -13.14
CA LYS A 225 2.27 32.83 -14.58
C LYS A 225 3.71 33.02 -15.06
N ASP A 226 4.38 34.06 -14.58
CA ASP A 226 5.75 34.38 -14.97
C ASP A 226 6.79 33.50 -14.25
N LYS A 227 6.38 32.74 -13.21
CA LYS A 227 7.26 31.83 -12.46
C LYS A 227 7.52 30.56 -13.27
N LYS A 228 8.79 30.15 -13.35
CA LYS A 228 9.17 28.85 -13.93
C LYS A 228 9.01 27.75 -12.88
N PHE A 229 8.18 26.76 -13.20
CA PHE A 229 8.00 25.58 -12.36
C PHE A 229 8.70 24.36 -12.97
N LYS A 230 9.06 23.42 -12.10
CA LYS A 230 9.40 22.06 -12.49
C LYS A 230 8.12 21.38 -12.98
N ASN A 231 8.16 20.88 -14.21
CA ASN A 231 7.18 19.93 -14.71
C ASN A 231 7.79 18.53 -14.59
N ASP A 232 6.93 17.51 -14.51
CA ASP A 232 7.41 16.13 -14.56
C ASP A 232 8.09 15.86 -15.90
N ASP A 233 9.30 15.30 -15.85
CA ASP A 233 10.01 14.90 -17.05
C ASP A 233 9.44 13.57 -17.60
N ALA A 234 9.87 13.19 -18.80
CA ALA A 234 9.41 11.97 -19.45
C ALA A 234 9.69 10.72 -18.60
N ALA A 235 10.78 10.70 -17.82
CA ALA A 235 11.16 9.56 -16.99
C ALA A 235 10.21 9.39 -15.79
N MET A 236 9.83 10.48 -15.11
CA MET A 236 8.86 10.43 -14.02
C MET A 236 7.46 10.06 -14.54
N ILE A 237 7.04 10.61 -15.68
CA ILE A 237 5.77 10.26 -16.31
C ILE A 237 5.73 8.76 -16.65
N GLU A 238 6.82 8.22 -17.19
CA GLU A 238 6.94 6.80 -17.51
C GLU A 238 6.88 5.91 -16.26
N LYS A 239 7.69 6.20 -15.23
CA LYS A 239 7.65 5.49 -13.93
C LYS A 239 6.24 5.48 -13.34
N TYR A 240 5.56 6.63 -13.35
CA TYR A 240 4.21 6.74 -12.82
C TYR A 240 3.21 5.91 -13.63
N ASN A 241 3.31 5.91 -14.96
CA ASN A 241 2.47 5.08 -15.81
C ASN A 241 2.71 3.58 -15.60
N LEU A 242 3.96 3.15 -15.33
CA LEU A 242 4.29 1.77 -14.96
C LEU A 242 3.64 1.39 -13.62
N VAL A 243 3.73 2.24 -12.60
CA VAL A 243 3.06 2.04 -11.30
C VAL A 243 1.54 1.86 -11.48
N ARG A 244 0.91 2.73 -12.27
CA ARG A 244 -0.53 2.62 -12.57
C ARG A 244 -0.87 1.32 -13.27
N ALA A 245 -0.07 0.96 -14.27
CA ALA A 245 -0.21 -0.30 -15.00
C ALA A 245 -0.02 -1.53 -14.10
N LYS A 246 0.93 -1.48 -13.17
CA LYS A 246 1.18 -2.54 -12.18
C LYS A 246 -0.03 -2.76 -11.30
N LEU A 247 -0.57 -1.68 -10.72
CA LEU A 247 -1.77 -1.74 -9.89
C LEU A 247 -2.99 -2.25 -10.66
N VAL A 248 -3.22 -1.77 -11.88
CA VAL A 248 -4.29 -2.29 -12.75
C VAL A 248 -4.06 -3.77 -13.06
N GLY A 249 -2.84 -4.17 -13.40
CA GLY A 249 -2.48 -5.55 -13.69
C GLY A 249 -2.70 -6.50 -12.50
N TYR A 250 -2.43 -6.06 -11.28
CA TYR A 250 -2.60 -6.86 -10.06
C TYR A 250 -4.00 -6.86 -9.46
N LEU A 251 -4.75 -5.77 -9.61
CA LEU A 251 -5.99 -5.57 -8.85
C LEU A 251 -7.25 -5.60 -9.71
N ASP A 252 -7.16 -5.18 -10.98
CA ASP A 252 -8.34 -5.14 -11.85
C ASP A 252 -8.63 -6.51 -12.49
N ASP A 253 -9.86 -6.66 -12.99
CA ASP A 253 -10.26 -7.81 -13.80
C ASP A 253 -9.77 -7.70 -15.25
N TYR A 254 -9.71 -8.84 -15.93
CA TYR A 254 -9.17 -8.95 -17.28
C TYR A 254 -9.93 -8.11 -18.33
N THR A 255 -11.23 -7.87 -18.12
CA THR A 255 -12.05 -7.03 -19.02
C THR A 255 -11.60 -5.58 -18.92
N ARG A 256 -11.47 -5.08 -17.68
CA ARG A 256 -11.00 -3.71 -17.44
C ARG A 256 -9.58 -3.49 -17.96
N ILE A 257 -8.68 -4.46 -17.76
CA ILE A 257 -7.32 -4.41 -18.32
C ILE A 257 -7.34 -4.32 -19.85
N LYS A 258 -8.19 -5.11 -20.54
CA LYS A 258 -8.30 -5.05 -22.01
C LYS A 258 -8.81 -3.71 -22.52
N THR A 259 -9.68 -3.04 -21.77
CA THR A 259 -10.20 -1.71 -22.11
C THR A 259 -9.13 -0.62 -21.92
N LEU A 260 -8.41 -0.65 -20.80
CA LEU A 260 -7.39 0.36 -20.48
C LEU A 260 -6.08 0.14 -21.25
N TYR A 261 -5.71 -1.11 -21.50
CA TYR A 261 -4.44 -1.52 -22.12
C TYR A 261 -4.68 -2.54 -23.25
N PRO A 262 -5.41 -2.14 -24.33
CA PRO A 262 -5.73 -3.03 -25.44
C PRO A 262 -4.45 -3.54 -26.13
N TYR A 263 -4.52 -4.71 -26.77
CA TYR A 263 -3.34 -5.30 -27.44
C TYR A 263 -2.73 -4.42 -28.55
N SER A 264 -3.48 -3.47 -29.10
CA SER A 264 -2.97 -2.45 -30.01
C SER A 264 -2.02 -1.46 -29.33
N ASP A 265 -2.18 -1.22 -28.03
CA ASP A 265 -1.28 -0.40 -27.22
C ASP A 265 0.01 -1.18 -26.92
N LYS A 266 1.11 -0.69 -27.50
CA LYS A 266 2.47 -1.26 -27.39
C LYS A 266 3.36 -0.49 -26.42
N SER A 267 2.80 0.45 -25.65
CA SER A 267 3.51 1.13 -24.58
C SER A 267 4.00 0.14 -23.51
N ASP A 268 5.07 0.53 -22.81
CA ASP A 268 5.65 -0.32 -21.77
C ASP A 268 4.66 -0.55 -20.63
N ALA A 269 3.90 0.48 -20.23
CA ALA A 269 2.79 0.37 -19.29
C ALA A 269 1.75 -0.69 -19.71
N ALA A 270 1.32 -0.69 -20.98
CA ALA A 270 0.33 -1.65 -21.45
C ALA A 270 0.87 -3.08 -21.50
N ILE A 271 2.13 -3.26 -21.89
CA ILE A 271 2.79 -4.57 -21.84
C ILE A 271 2.92 -5.03 -20.39
N TYR A 272 3.27 -4.14 -19.47
CA TYR A 272 3.47 -4.45 -18.06
C TYR A 272 2.18 -4.90 -17.37
N ALA A 273 1.09 -4.13 -17.52
CA ALA A 273 -0.23 -4.50 -17.01
C ALA A 273 -0.68 -5.88 -17.53
N ARG A 274 -0.49 -6.14 -18.83
CA ARG A 274 -0.87 -7.43 -19.44
C ARG A 274 0.05 -8.58 -19.01
N ALA A 275 1.34 -8.34 -18.80
CA ALA A 275 2.27 -9.37 -18.33
C ALA A 275 1.87 -9.84 -16.92
N ILE A 276 1.58 -8.90 -16.02
CA ILE A 276 1.08 -9.19 -14.67
C ILE A 276 -0.26 -9.91 -14.73
N ALA A 277 -1.20 -9.45 -15.56
CA ALA A 277 -2.50 -10.08 -15.72
C ALA A 277 -2.39 -11.52 -16.28
N ASN A 278 -1.48 -11.74 -17.24
CA ASN A 278 -1.20 -13.07 -17.78
C ASN A 278 -0.62 -13.99 -16.70
N MET A 279 0.29 -13.49 -15.87
CA MET A 279 0.86 -14.24 -14.74
C MET A 279 -0.26 -14.67 -13.78
N ARG A 280 -1.10 -13.73 -13.33
CA ARG A 280 -2.26 -14.01 -12.48
C ARG A 280 -3.24 -15.00 -13.10
N GLY A 281 -3.43 -14.93 -14.41
CA GLY A 281 -4.29 -15.83 -15.18
C GLY A 281 -3.67 -17.20 -15.48
N GLY A 282 -2.42 -17.46 -15.08
CA GLY A 282 -1.69 -18.71 -15.35
C GLY A 282 -1.11 -18.81 -16.76
N ASN A 283 -1.23 -17.78 -17.59
CA ASN A 283 -0.54 -17.68 -18.88
C ASN A 283 0.91 -17.21 -18.66
N LEU A 284 1.70 -18.07 -18.00
CA LEU A 284 3.07 -17.74 -17.60
C LEU A 284 3.98 -17.50 -18.82
N ALA A 285 3.76 -18.19 -19.94
CA ALA A 285 4.54 -17.99 -21.16
C ALA A 285 4.30 -16.61 -21.80
N GLY A 286 3.05 -16.16 -21.83
CA GLY A 286 2.69 -14.81 -22.26
C GLY A 286 3.24 -13.74 -21.31
N ALA A 287 3.19 -14.00 -20.00
CA ALA A 287 3.77 -13.12 -18.99
C ALA A 287 5.29 -12.96 -19.16
N ALA A 288 6.02 -14.07 -19.32
CA ALA A 288 7.47 -14.06 -19.50
C ALA A 288 7.86 -13.36 -20.81
N THR A 289 7.11 -13.58 -21.90
CA THR A 289 7.37 -12.91 -23.18
C THR A 289 7.21 -11.38 -23.07
N GLY A 290 6.11 -10.93 -22.43
CA GLY A 290 5.89 -9.50 -22.19
C GLY A 290 6.98 -8.89 -21.31
N THR A 291 7.34 -9.57 -20.22
CA THR A 291 8.35 -9.11 -19.28
C THR A 291 9.75 -9.04 -19.90
N ARG A 292 10.15 -10.05 -20.69
CA ARG A 292 11.42 -10.01 -21.43
C ARG A 292 11.47 -8.89 -22.48
N THR A 293 10.32 -8.57 -23.09
CA THR A 293 10.22 -7.42 -24.00
C THR A 293 10.51 -6.11 -23.27
N LEU A 294 9.98 -5.96 -22.05
CA LEU A 294 10.23 -4.80 -21.19
C LEU A 294 11.69 -4.72 -20.74
N ILE A 295 12.29 -5.85 -20.33
CA ILE A 295 13.71 -5.93 -19.98
C ILE A 295 14.59 -5.51 -21.16
N ALA A 296 14.28 -5.97 -22.38
CA ALA A 296 15.04 -5.58 -23.56
C ALA A 296 14.98 -4.08 -23.86
N ARG A 297 13.85 -3.42 -23.53
CA ARG A 297 13.68 -1.96 -23.69
C ARG A 297 14.32 -1.16 -22.56
N GLN A 298 14.22 -1.67 -21.33
CA GLN A 298 14.71 -1.00 -20.13
C GLN A 298 15.55 -1.96 -19.27
N PRO A 299 16.78 -2.30 -19.70
CA PRO A 299 17.59 -3.33 -19.05
C PRO A 299 18.08 -2.95 -17.64
N LYS A 300 17.88 -1.68 -17.22
CA LYS A 300 18.24 -1.17 -15.91
C LYS A 300 17.04 -1.00 -14.97
N ASN A 301 15.83 -1.41 -15.38
CA ASN A 301 14.65 -1.35 -14.52
C ASN A 301 14.57 -2.62 -13.65
N PRO A 302 14.82 -2.53 -12.32
CA PRO A 302 14.86 -3.69 -11.43
C PRO A 302 13.52 -4.43 -11.34
N TYR A 303 12.40 -3.72 -11.47
CA TYR A 303 11.05 -4.26 -11.24
C TYR A 303 10.58 -5.20 -12.36
N PHE A 304 11.19 -5.10 -13.54
CA PHE A 304 10.96 -6.07 -14.62
C PHE A 304 11.66 -7.40 -14.34
N TYR A 305 12.82 -7.38 -13.67
CA TYR A 305 13.48 -8.59 -13.22
C TYR A 305 12.81 -9.18 -11.97
N GLU A 306 12.28 -8.35 -11.07
CA GLU A 306 11.39 -8.79 -9.99
C GLU A 306 10.20 -9.58 -10.56
N LEU A 307 9.46 -9.00 -11.51
CA LEU A 307 8.34 -9.69 -12.16
C LEU A 307 8.77 -10.97 -12.89
N LEU A 308 9.95 -10.97 -13.54
CA LEU A 308 10.46 -12.18 -14.18
C LEU A 308 10.76 -13.27 -13.13
N GLY A 309 11.33 -12.89 -11.99
CA GLY A 309 11.56 -13.77 -10.84
C GLY A 309 10.25 -14.42 -10.35
N ASP A 310 9.19 -13.64 -10.19
CA ASP A 310 7.85 -14.14 -9.84
C ASP A 310 7.31 -15.14 -10.87
N ILE A 311 7.44 -14.82 -12.16
CA ILE A 311 6.93 -15.66 -13.26
C ILE A 311 7.69 -16.99 -13.32
N GLU A 312 9.02 -16.96 -13.28
CA GLU A 312 9.84 -18.16 -13.35
C GLU A 312 9.68 -19.03 -12.09
N TYR A 313 9.46 -18.42 -10.92
CA TYR A 313 9.07 -19.14 -9.72
C TYR A 313 7.75 -19.89 -9.91
N GLN A 314 6.73 -19.26 -10.49
CA GLN A 314 5.45 -19.91 -10.78
C GLN A 314 5.55 -21.02 -11.83
N PHE A 315 6.53 -20.94 -12.74
CA PHE A 315 6.87 -22.04 -13.64
C PHE A 315 7.53 -23.23 -12.91
N GLY A 316 8.11 -23.01 -11.74
CA GLY A 316 8.99 -23.95 -11.06
C GLY A 316 10.43 -23.91 -11.55
N HIS A 317 10.82 -22.89 -12.32
CA HIS A 317 12.18 -22.66 -12.79
C HIS A 317 12.98 -21.91 -11.71
N TYR A 318 13.36 -22.60 -10.64
CA TYR A 318 14.00 -21.98 -9.48
C TYR A 318 15.31 -21.26 -9.83
N ASP A 319 16.16 -21.83 -10.69
CA ASP A 319 17.45 -21.23 -11.06
C ASP A 319 17.26 -19.91 -11.83
N ASP A 320 16.35 -19.88 -12.81
CA ASP A 320 16.03 -18.68 -13.58
C ASP A 320 15.39 -17.61 -12.70
N SER A 321 14.52 -18.02 -11.76
CA SER A 321 13.89 -17.13 -10.80
C SER A 321 14.92 -16.47 -9.87
N ILE A 322 15.84 -17.26 -9.30
CA ILE A 322 16.94 -16.76 -8.46
C ILE A 322 17.80 -15.77 -9.24
N SER A 323 18.21 -16.12 -10.46
CA SER A 323 19.04 -15.23 -11.29
C SER A 323 18.34 -13.90 -11.58
N ALA A 324 17.02 -13.92 -11.83
CA ALA A 324 16.25 -12.70 -12.06
C ALA A 324 16.18 -11.83 -10.81
N TYR A 325 15.89 -12.41 -9.64
CA TYR A 325 15.86 -11.66 -8.38
C TYR A 325 17.22 -11.09 -7.98
N GLU A 326 18.30 -11.86 -8.12
CA GLU A 326 19.66 -11.37 -7.89
C GLU A 326 19.99 -10.19 -8.81
N HIS A 327 19.56 -10.24 -10.07
CA HIS A 327 19.72 -9.12 -10.98
C HIS A 327 18.92 -7.88 -10.54
N ALA A 328 17.67 -8.07 -10.09
CA ALA A 328 16.85 -6.99 -9.54
C ALA A 328 17.52 -6.31 -8.33
N ILE A 329 18.04 -7.10 -7.38
CA ILE A 329 18.74 -6.61 -6.18
C ILE A 329 20.06 -5.90 -6.55
N ASN A 330 20.78 -6.38 -7.56
CA ASN A 330 21.99 -5.72 -8.05
C ASN A 330 21.71 -4.34 -8.65
N LEU A 331 20.57 -4.18 -9.36
CA LEU A 331 20.12 -2.89 -9.90
C LEU A 331 19.56 -1.97 -8.81
N ARG A 332 18.90 -2.54 -7.79
CA ARG A 332 18.32 -1.83 -6.65
C ARG A 332 18.63 -2.53 -5.34
N LYS A 333 19.74 -2.12 -4.73
CA LYS A 333 20.16 -2.59 -3.40
C LYS A 333 19.15 -2.16 -2.33
N ASN A 334 19.12 -2.90 -1.22
CA ASN A 334 18.25 -2.64 -0.06
C ASN A 334 16.78 -2.63 -0.48
N SER A 335 16.31 -3.75 -1.02
CA SER A 335 14.92 -3.93 -1.47
C SER A 335 14.29 -5.08 -0.67
N PRO A 336 13.83 -4.85 0.57
CA PRO A 336 13.47 -5.92 1.50
C PRO A 336 12.42 -6.90 0.98
N GLN A 337 11.47 -6.42 0.18
CA GLN A 337 10.41 -7.20 -0.43
C GLN A 337 11.00 -8.16 -1.50
N ILE A 338 11.89 -7.66 -2.36
CA ILE A 338 12.57 -8.45 -3.40
C ILE A 338 13.52 -9.48 -2.75
N GLU A 339 14.25 -9.07 -1.72
CA GLU A 339 15.13 -9.96 -0.94
C GLU A 339 14.34 -11.07 -0.23
N THR A 340 13.16 -10.75 0.31
CA THR A 340 12.27 -11.75 0.92
C THR A 340 11.70 -12.72 -0.14
N ALA A 341 11.38 -12.23 -1.34
CA ALA A 341 10.96 -13.07 -2.46
C ALA A 341 12.08 -14.03 -2.91
N LEU A 342 13.32 -13.53 -3.05
CA LEU A 342 14.49 -14.37 -3.32
C LEU A 342 14.70 -15.43 -2.23
N ALA A 343 14.63 -15.03 -0.95
CA ALA A 343 14.77 -15.95 0.18
C ALA A 343 13.70 -17.07 0.15
N LEU A 344 12.48 -16.76 -0.29
CA LEU A 344 11.44 -17.76 -0.49
C LEU A 344 11.84 -18.78 -1.57
N VAL A 345 12.27 -18.31 -2.74
CA VAL A 345 12.68 -19.21 -3.85
C VAL A 345 13.85 -20.11 -3.44
N LEU A 346 14.84 -19.53 -2.75
CA LEU A 346 15.97 -20.28 -2.18
C LEU A 346 15.49 -21.36 -1.20
N SER A 347 14.57 -21.00 -0.30
CA SER A 347 14.02 -21.95 0.68
C SER A 347 13.22 -23.09 0.05
N GLU A 348 12.56 -22.85 -1.10
CA GLU A 348 11.84 -23.87 -1.86
C GLU A 348 12.79 -24.79 -2.64
N ARG A 349 13.88 -24.26 -3.22
CA ARG A 349 14.91 -25.07 -3.90
C ARG A 349 15.69 -25.93 -2.89
N GLY A 350 16.00 -25.35 -1.72
CA GLY A 350 16.28 -26.09 -0.50
C GLY A 350 17.68 -26.69 -0.36
N THR A 351 18.69 -26.28 -1.14
CA THR A 351 20.07 -26.73 -0.88
C THR A 351 20.62 -26.13 0.42
N ASP A 352 21.69 -26.70 0.98
CA ASP A 352 22.29 -26.18 2.21
C ASP A 352 22.79 -24.73 2.04
N ALA A 353 23.36 -24.43 0.87
CA ALA A 353 23.76 -23.07 0.51
C ALA A 353 22.55 -22.13 0.39
N ASP A 354 21.44 -22.61 -0.19
CA ASP A 354 20.21 -21.82 -0.31
C ASP A 354 19.63 -21.46 1.05
N ARG A 355 19.57 -22.43 1.96
CA ARG A 355 19.06 -22.19 3.32
C ARG A 355 19.90 -21.16 4.05
N ALA A 356 21.23 -21.26 3.96
CA ALA A 356 22.13 -20.28 4.56
C ALA A 356 21.90 -18.87 3.98
N HIS A 357 21.79 -18.75 2.66
CA HIS A 357 21.58 -17.48 1.98
C HIS A 357 20.19 -16.88 2.28
N ALA A 358 19.14 -17.70 2.29
CA ALA A 358 17.79 -17.28 2.66
C ALA A 358 17.72 -16.73 4.10
N ILE A 359 18.41 -17.37 5.05
CA ILE A 359 18.51 -16.89 6.44
C ILE A 359 19.19 -15.51 6.50
N GLU A 360 20.27 -15.31 5.74
CA GLU A 360 20.97 -14.02 5.68
C GLU A 360 20.06 -12.90 5.16
N LEU A 361 19.41 -13.15 4.01
CA LEU A 361 18.45 -12.22 3.41
C LEU A 361 17.32 -11.89 4.40
N CYS A 362 16.66 -12.89 4.99
CA CYS A 362 15.57 -12.65 5.94
C CYS A 362 16.03 -11.88 7.19
N ARG A 363 17.25 -12.11 7.69
CA ARG A 363 17.78 -11.34 8.83
C ARG A 363 17.99 -9.87 8.47
N HIS A 364 18.51 -9.60 7.27
CA HIS A 364 18.63 -8.24 6.77
C HIS A 364 17.27 -7.58 6.61
N THR A 365 16.31 -8.25 5.97
CA THR A 365 14.98 -7.70 5.71
C THR A 365 14.23 -7.42 7.00
N ILE A 366 14.31 -8.31 8.00
CA ILE A 366 13.70 -8.11 9.33
C ILE A 366 14.29 -6.89 10.05
N LEU A 367 15.59 -6.62 9.89
CA LEU A 367 16.26 -5.49 10.51
C LEU A 367 15.81 -4.16 9.89
N VAL A 368 15.64 -4.13 8.57
CA VAL A 368 15.31 -2.91 7.81
C VAL A 368 13.80 -2.65 7.81
N GLU A 369 13.02 -3.68 7.53
CA GLU A 369 11.57 -3.59 7.37
C GLU A 369 10.92 -4.90 7.87
N PRO A 370 10.69 -5.04 9.18
CA PRO A 370 10.11 -6.26 9.73
C PRO A 370 8.68 -6.44 9.19
N LYS A 371 8.45 -7.58 8.52
CA LYS A 371 7.14 -7.98 8.00
C LYS A 371 6.85 -9.44 8.34
N PRO A 372 5.57 -9.82 8.46
CA PRO A 372 5.19 -11.21 8.71
C PRO A 372 5.82 -12.17 7.70
N LEU A 373 5.80 -11.83 6.41
CA LEU A 373 6.33 -12.70 5.36
C LEU A 373 7.82 -13.05 5.57
N ALA A 374 8.65 -12.09 5.99
CA ALA A 374 10.07 -12.34 6.23
C ALA A 374 10.30 -13.37 7.34
N TYR A 375 9.52 -13.31 8.42
CA TYR A 375 9.56 -14.31 9.50
C TYR A 375 9.04 -15.69 9.06
N TRP A 376 8.00 -15.71 8.23
CA TRP A 376 7.47 -16.96 7.68
C TRP A 376 8.49 -17.65 6.76
N VAL A 377 9.15 -16.89 5.88
CA VAL A 377 10.23 -17.41 5.02
C VAL A 377 11.43 -17.84 5.87
N LEU A 378 11.80 -17.07 6.88
CA LEU A 378 12.89 -17.42 7.80
C LEU A 378 12.65 -18.76 8.49
N ALA A 379 11.42 -19.02 8.94
CA ALA A 379 11.05 -20.30 9.54
C ALA A 379 11.27 -21.47 8.57
N ARG A 380 10.89 -21.28 7.29
CA ARG A 380 11.09 -22.27 6.25
C ARG A 380 12.56 -22.53 5.93
N ALA A 381 13.38 -21.47 5.94
CA ALA A 381 14.81 -21.57 5.72
C ALA A 381 15.53 -22.33 6.86
N PHE A 382 15.06 -22.21 8.10
CA PHE A 382 15.56 -22.99 9.23
C PHE A 382 15.17 -24.48 9.16
N GLY A 383 13.95 -24.78 8.68
CA GLY A 383 13.41 -26.15 8.62
C GLY A 383 12.78 -26.62 9.93
N ASP A 384 11.85 -27.57 9.83
CA ASP A 384 10.90 -27.92 10.92
C ASP A 384 11.56 -28.47 12.20
N GLU A 385 12.73 -29.10 12.07
CA GLU A 385 13.47 -29.68 13.20
C GLU A 385 14.22 -28.62 14.02
N ASP A 386 14.45 -27.44 13.45
CA ASP A 386 15.16 -26.36 14.12
C ASP A 386 14.22 -25.54 15.01
N GLY A 387 14.55 -25.42 16.31
CA GLY A 387 13.78 -24.61 17.24
C GLY A 387 13.66 -23.12 16.86
N ARG A 388 14.58 -22.60 16.04
CA ARG A 388 14.53 -21.24 15.50
C ARG A 388 13.39 -21.07 14.48
N ALA A 389 12.97 -22.15 13.80
CA ALA A 389 11.80 -22.12 12.93
C ALA A 389 10.52 -21.85 13.74
N ASP A 390 10.37 -22.52 14.90
CA ASP A 390 9.25 -22.29 15.80
C ASP A 390 9.27 -20.87 16.38
N TRP A 391 10.44 -20.31 16.72
CA TRP A 391 10.54 -18.90 17.14
C TRP A 391 10.12 -17.94 16.02
N ALA A 392 10.62 -18.13 14.80
CA ALA A 392 10.25 -17.28 13.67
C ALA A 392 8.74 -17.33 13.37
N MET A 393 8.11 -18.50 13.49
CA MET A 393 6.65 -18.62 13.41
C MET A 393 5.92 -17.94 14.56
N ALA A 394 6.49 -17.92 15.78
CA ALA A 394 5.92 -17.18 16.89
C ALA A 394 5.89 -15.67 16.59
N GLU A 395 6.98 -15.10 16.06
CA GLU A 395 7.05 -13.70 15.62
C GLU A 395 6.05 -13.41 14.50
N PHE A 396 5.95 -14.28 13.49
CA PHE A 396 4.94 -14.17 12.45
C PHE A 396 3.53 -14.03 13.02
N TYR A 397 3.13 -14.90 13.95
CA TYR A 397 1.80 -14.83 14.55
C TYR A 397 1.61 -13.64 15.50
N THR A 398 2.67 -13.16 16.14
CA THR A 398 2.66 -11.91 16.91
C THR A 398 2.30 -10.74 16.00
N MET A 399 2.99 -10.60 14.85
CA MET A 399 2.74 -9.53 13.89
C MET A 399 1.33 -9.62 13.27
N GLN A 400 0.82 -10.84 13.07
CA GLN A 400 -0.53 -11.09 12.57
C GLN A 400 -1.62 -10.90 13.64
N LYS A 401 -1.27 -10.42 14.85
CA LYS A 401 -2.18 -10.22 15.99
C LYS A 401 -2.94 -11.50 16.38
N GLN A 402 -2.27 -12.65 16.32
CA GLN A 402 -2.78 -13.97 16.71
C GLN A 402 -2.04 -14.49 17.96
N PRO A 403 -2.26 -13.88 19.14
CA PRO A 403 -1.45 -14.11 20.33
C PRO A 403 -1.47 -15.56 20.84
N GLN A 404 -2.56 -16.29 20.63
CA GLN A 404 -2.63 -17.69 21.06
C GLN A 404 -1.70 -18.59 20.25
N LYS A 405 -1.66 -18.41 18.92
CA LYS A 405 -0.73 -19.14 18.05
C LYS A 405 0.71 -18.72 18.31
N ALA A 406 0.94 -17.42 18.49
CA ALA A 406 2.28 -16.93 18.86
C ALA A 406 2.81 -17.63 20.12
N LYS A 407 1.99 -17.75 21.17
CA LYS A 407 2.36 -18.46 22.40
C LYS A 407 2.52 -19.98 22.22
N GLU A 408 1.77 -20.61 21.32
CA GLU A 408 1.95 -22.03 21.00
C GLU A 408 3.33 -22.30 20.39
N TYR A 409 3.68 -21.54 19.35
CA TYR A 409 4.98 -21.65 18.67
C TYR A 409 6.15 -21.25 19.59
N ALA A 410 5.99 -20.20 20.41
CA ALA A 410 7.01 -19.81 21.39
C ALA A 410 7.29 -20.93 22.42
N ARG A 411 6.26 -21.66 22.90
CA ARG A 411 6.48 -22.81 23.80
C ARG A 411 7.25 -23.92 23.09
N ARG A 412 6.90 -24.23 21.84
CA ARG A 412 7.60 -25.24 21.04
C ARG A 412 9.07 -24.87 20.82
N ALA A 413 9.35 -23.61 20.45
CA ALA A 413 10.71 -23.11 20.30
C ALA A 413 11.55 -23.36 21.56
N LYS A 414 11.01 -23.03 22.74
CA LYS A 414 11.70 -23.25 24.03
C LYS A 414 11.96 -24.73 24.37
N THR A 415 11.19 -25.68 23.81
CA THR A 415 11.48 -27.12 24.00
C THR A 415 12.66 -27.61 23.16
N LYS A 416 13.00 -26.90 22.08
CA LYS A 416 14.05 -27.27 21.12
C LYS A 416 15.33 -26.43 21.28
N LEU A 417 15.24 -25.24 21.85
CA LEU A 417 16.33 -24.29 21.94
C LEU A 417 17.08 -24.35 23.29
N PRO A 418 18.42 -24.14 23.30
CA PRO A 418 19.17 -23.88 24.52
C PRO A 418 18.65 -22.66 25.28
N HIS A 419 18.77 -22.66 26.61
CA HIS A 419 18.20 -21.60 27.46
C HIS A 419 18.91 -20.25 27.30
N ASP A 420 20.15 -20.25 26.83
CA ASP A 420 20.98 -19.07 26.55
C ASP A 420 20.88 -18.59 25.10
N ALA A 421 20.14 -19.29 24.23
CA ALA A 421 19.94 -18.87 22.85
C ALA A 421 19.09 -17.59 22.78
N PRO A 422 19.44 -16.60 21.93
CA PRO A 422 18.66 -15.38 21.77
C PRO A 422 17.18 -15.64 21.43
N GLU A 423 16.90 -16.62 20.58
CA GLU A 423 15.55 -17.01 20.15
C GLU A 423 14.74 -17.66 21.30
N TYR A 424 15.40 -18.29 22.28
CA TYR A 424 14.75 -18.80 23.48
C TYR A 424 14.25 -17.62 24.34
N ILE A 425 15.11 -16.62 24.54
CA ILE A 425 14.78 -15.42 25.34
C ILE A 425 13.64 -14.64 24.69
N LYS A 426 13.72 -14.39 23.38
CA LYS A 426 12.63 -13.73 22.63
C LYS A 426 11.31 -14.49 22.69
N SER A 427 11.37 -15.82 22.66
CA SER A 427 10.18 -16.66 22.86
C SER A 427 9.57 -16.47 24.26
N ASP A 428 10.40 -16.25 25.30
CA ASP A 428 9.91 -15.92 26.64
C ASP A 428 9.19 -14.58 26.69
N ASP A 429 9.72 -13.56 25.99
CA ASP A 429 9.09 -12.25 25.87
C ASP A 429 7.66 -12.38 25.29
N ILE A 430 7.48 -13.16 24.21
CA ILE A 430 6.16 -13.42 23.60
C ILE A 430 5.20 -14.10 24.59
N LEU A 431 5.67 -15.03 25.42
CA LEU A 431 4.85 -15.69 26.42
C LEU A 431 4.38 -14.73 27.52
N ASN A 432 5.26 -13.79 27.90
CA ASN A 432 5.06 -12.84 28.98
C ASN A 432 4.33 -11.56 28.59
N GLN A 433 4.09 -11.31 27.29
CA GLN A 433 3.24 -10.21 26.82
C GLN A 433 1.83 -10.28 27.45
N LYS A 434 1.45 -9.20 28.16
CA LYS A 434 0.09 -8.99 28.70
C LYS A 434 -0.88 -8.67 27.56
N LYS A 435 -2.13 -9.13 27.72
CA LYS A 435 -3.21 -8.95 26.73
C LYS A 435 -3.60 -7.49 26.56
#